data_AF-A0A1J4X701-F1
#
_entry.id   AF-A0A1J4X701-F1
#
_cell.length_a   1.000
_cell.length_b   1.000
_cell.length_c   1.000
_cell.angle_alpha   90.00
_cell.angle_beta   90.00
_cell.angle_gamma   90.00
#
_symmetry.space_group_name_H-M   'P 1'
#
loop_
_entity.id
_entity.type
_entity.pdbx_description
1 polymer ?
#
loop_
_entity_poly.entity_id
_entity_poly.type
_entity_poly.pdbx_seq_one_letter_code
_entity_poly.pdbx_strand_id
1 'polypeptide(L)'
;MSQIVALEGRVALRRRDTVLGLLAELGLPPVEGSFLDHGFAAGAEDDPASVAAIAAYFVAPSEADRLARLEEIVATHVEKVALARGYSAADSCCAYAAAANPYQTEALAFVAWRADCWTTLYATCQAAIPSERTVLSLLPPPPW
;
A
#
# COMPACT_ATOMS: atom_id res chain seq x y z
N MET A 1 -18.88 -17.47 11.41
CA MET A 1 -19.50 -18.61 10.71
C MET A 1 -20.86 -18.27 10.09
N SER A 2 -21.10 -17.03 9.63
CA SER A 2 -22.44 -16.62 9.12
C SER A 2 -22.43 -15.90 7.76
N GLN A 3 -21.28 -15.73 7.10
CA GLN A 3 -21.21 -15.08 5.77
C GLN A 3 -20.95 -16.07 4.62
N ILE A 4 -20.34 -17.23 4.91
CA ILE A 4 -20.02 -18.24 3.89
C ILE A 4 -21.27 -19.02 3.44
N VAL A 5 -22.21 -19.28 4.35
CA VAL A 5 -23.43 -20.06 4.05
C VAL A 5 -24.40 -19.30 3.12
N ALA A 6 -24.30 -17.97 3.04
CA ALA A 6 -25.16 -17.17 2.14
C ALA A 6 -24.77 -17.29 0.66
N LEU A 7 -23.56 -17.81 0.36
CA LEU A 7 -23.05 -17.98 -1.00
C LEU A 7 -23.50 -19.29 -1.66
N GLU A 8 -23.73 -20.36 -0.88
CA GLU A 8 -23.98 -21.72 -1.40
C GLU A 8 -25.34 -21.87 -2.10
N GLY A 9 -26.33 -21.03 -1.78
CA GLY A 9 -27.69 -21.15 -2.34
C GLY A 9 -27.95 -20.39 -3.65
N ARG A 10 -26.96 -19.67 -4.21
CA ARG A 10 -27.16 -18.74 -5.34
C ARG A 10 -26.25 -19.01 -6.55
N VAL A 11 -25.57 -20.16 -6.56
CA VAL A 11 -24.63 -20.58 -7.62
C VAL A 11 -25.39 -21.19 -8.80
N ALA A 12 -26.21 -20.37 -9.46
CA ALA A 12 -26.80 -20.71 -10.75
C ALA A 12 -27.12 -19.43 -11.55
N LEU A 13 -26.17 -18.50 -11.71
CA LEU A 13 -26.49 -17.19 -12.27
C LEU A 13 -25.50 -16.75 -13.37
N ARG A 14 -25.91 -17.07 -14.61
CA ARG A 14 -25.24 -16.81 -15.91
C ARG A 14 -25.21 -15.35 -16.37
N ARG A 15 -25.26 -14.32 -15.51
CA ARG A 15 -25.34 -12.93 -16.00
C ARG A 15 -24.32 -11.99 -15.37
N ARG A 16 -23.61 -11.28 -16.24
CA ARG A 16 -22.74 -10.11 -15.99
C ARG A 16 -23.31 -9.15 -14.94
N ASP A 17 -24.63 -8.99 -14.92
CA ASP A 17 -25.36 -8.10 -14.02
C ASP A 17 -25.24 -8.52 -12.54
N THR A 18 -25.04 -9.81 -12.27
CA THR A 18 -24.94 -10.36 -10.91
C THR A 18 -23.56 -10.12 -10.29
N VAL A 19 -22.49 -10.18 -11.09
CA VAL A 19 -21.14 -9.84 -10.65
C VAL A 19 -21.03 -8.35 -10.34
N LEU A 20 -21.62 -7.50 -11.20
CA LEU A 20 -21.72 -6.06 -10.94
C LEU A 20 -22.56 -5.74 -9.70
N GLY A 21 -23.65 -6.49 -9.47
CA GLY A 21 -24.46 -6.38 -8.25
C GLY A 21 -23.68 -6.76 -6.99
N LEU A 22 -22.87 -7.82 -7.03
CA LEU A 22 -22.05 -8.26 -5.90
C LEU A 22 -20.95 -7.24 -5.57
N LEU A 23 -20.30 -6.68 -6.60
CA LEU A 23 -19.30 -5.62 -6.43
C LEU A 23 -19.92 -4.36 -5.80
N ALA A 24 -21.14 -3.99 -6.20
CA ALA A 24 -21.87 -2.86 -5.63
C ALA A 24 -22.31 -3.11 -4.17
N GLU A 25 -22.78 -4.32 -3.84
CA GLU A 25 -23.13 -4.68 -2.45
C GLU A 25 -21.90 -4.69 -1.51
N LEU A 26 -20.71 -4.95 -2.04
CA LEU A 26 -19.45 -4.92 -1.31
C LEU A 26 -18.77 -3.53 -1.29
N GLY A 27 -19.39 -2.51 -1.93
CA GLY A 27 -18.86 -1.15 -1.98
C GLY A 27 -17.59 -1.01 -2.85
N LEU A 28 -17.36 -1.95 -3.76
CA LEU A 28 -16.19 -1.97 -4.65
C LEU A 28 -16.47 -1.18 -5.94
N PRO A 29 -15.48 -0.44 -6.47
CA PRO A 29 -15.67 0.34 -7.70
C PRO A 29 -15.92 -0.58 -8.92
N PRO A 30 -16.71 -0.13 -9.91
CA PRO A 30 -16.94 -0.91 -11.12
C PRO A 30 -15.64 -1.07 -11.91
N VAL A 31 -15.35 -2.32 -12.32
CA VAL A 31 -14.16 -2.65 -13.10
C VAL A 31 -14.38 -2.20 -14.55
N GLU A 32 -13.77 -1.08 -14.96
CA GLU A 32 -13.72 -0.69 -16.36
C GLU A 32 -12.62 -1.48 -17.09
N GLY A 33 -13.03 -2.38 -18.00
CA GLY A 33 -12.15 -2.94 -19.03
C GLY A 33 -11.94 -4.46 -19.02
N SER A 34 -12.28 -5.07 -20.16
CA SER A 34 -11.69 -6.29 -20.77
C SER A 34 -11.69 -7.64 -20.04
N PHE A 35 -12.26 -7.81 -18.85
CA PHE A 35 -12.37 -9.16 -18.25
C PHE A 35 -13.36 -10.09 -19.00
N LEU A 36 -14.27 -9.54 -19.80
CA LEU A 36 -15.34 -10.30 -20.48
C LEU A 36 -14.98 -10.84 -21.87
N ASP A 37 -13.84 -10.44 -22.45
CA ASP A 37 -13.46 -10.84 -23.83
C ASP A 37 -12.61 -12.12 -23.88
N HIS A 38 -12.13 -12.61 -22.73
CA HIS A 38 -11.41 -13.88 -22.65
C HIS A 38 -12.29 -14.88 -21.92
N GLY A 39 -13.20 -15.47 -22.71
CA GLY A 39 -14.24 -16.39 -22.25
C GLY A 39 -13.77 -17.29 -21.11
N PHE A 40 -14.46 -17.19 -19.99
CA PHE A 40 -14.32 -18.11 -18.87
C PHE A 40 -14.54 -19.52 -19.41
N ALA A 41 -13.52 -20.37 -19.28
CA ALA A 41 -13.68 -21.78 -19.63
C ALA A 41 -14.74 -22.36 -18.70
N ALA A 42 -15.90 -22.69 -19.27
CA ALA A 42 -17.02 -23.31 -18.56
C ALA A 42 -16.50 -24.54 -17.80
N GLY A 43 -16.43 -24.44 -16.47
CA GLY A 43 -15.98 -25.54 -15.60
C GLY A 43 -15.07 -25.16 -14.42
N ALA A 44 -14.52 -23.95 -14.35
CA ALA A 44 -13.76 -23.47 -13.18
C ALA A 44 -14.63 -22.79 -12.11
N GLU A 45 -15.95 -22.78 -12.31
CA GLU A 45 -16.91 -21.91 -11.59
C GLU A 45 -17.53 -22.58 -10.35
N ASP A 46 -17.43 -23.91 -10.23
CA ASP A 46 -18.02 -24.69 -9.13
C ASP A 46 -17.01 -25.09 -8.04
N ASP A 47 -15.74 -24.71 -8.18
CA ASP A 47 -14.73 -24.91 -7.15
C ASP A 47 -14.68 -23.70 -6.20
N PRO A 48 -15.06 -23.85 -4.91
CA PRO A 48 -15.00 -22.76 -3.94
C PRO A 48 -13.59 -22.17 -3.79
N ALA A 49 -12.53 -22.93 -4.11
CA ALA A 49 -11.17 -22.41 -4.13
C ALA A 49 -10.95 -21.41 -5.28
N SER A 50 -11.60 -21.61 -6.43
CA SER A 50 -11.51 -20.72 -7.59
C SER A 50 -12.28 -19.41 -7.38
N VAL A 51 -13.45 -19.48 -6.74
CA VAL A 51 -14.22 -18.28 -6.35
C VAL A 51 -13.50 -17.45 -5.28
N ALA A 52 -12.90 -18.12 -4.28
CA ALA A 52 -12.09 -17.47 -3.27
C ALA A 52 -10.81 -16.83 -3.87
N ALA A 53 -10.19 -17.47 -4.86
CA ALA A 53 -9.04 -16.92 -5.57
C ALA A 53 -9.39 -15.66 -6.36
N ILE A 54 -10.57 -15.63 -7.02
CA ILE A 54 -11.06 -14.45 -7.75
C ILE A 54 -11.37 -13.30 -6.78
N ALA A 55 -12.07 -13.57 -5.68
CA ALA A 55 -12.35 -12.56 -4.66
C ALA A 55 -11.05 -12.03 -4.01
N ALA A 56 -10.09 -12.92 -3.73
CA ALA A 56 -8.77 -12.53 -3.23
C ALA A 56 -7.98 -11.68 -4.23
N TYR A 57 -8.15 -11.92 -5.54
CA TYR A 57 -7.51 -11.13 -6.59
C TYR A 57 -8.06 -9.69 -6.66
N PHE A 58 -9.35 -9.49 -6.39
CA PHE A 58 -9.96 -8.15 -6.29
C PHE A 58 -9.74 -7.44 -4.93
N VAL A 59 -9.29 -8.17 -3.91
CA VAL A 59 -8.96 -7.63 -2.58
C VAL A 59 -7.46 -7.40 -2.39
N ALA A 60 -6.62 -8.06 -3.20
CA ALA A 60 -5.18 -7.87 -3.14
C ALA A 60 -4.81 -6.42 -3.48
N PRO A 61 -4.04 -5.72 -2.62
CA PRO A 61 -3.66 -4.34 -2.88
C PRO A 61 -2.82 -4.26 -4.15
N SER A 62 -3.11 -3.26 -4.99
CA SER A 62 -2.35 -3.01 -6.20
C SER A 62 -0.89 -2.66 -5.86
N GLU A 63 0.00 -2.71 -6.84
CA GLU A 63 1.39 -2.26 -6.62
C GLU A 63 1.44 -0.80 -6.17
N ALA A 64 0.53 0.04 -6.66
CA ALA A 64 0.39 1.43 -6.23
C ALA A 64 -0.03 1.52 -4.75
N ASP A 65 -1.01 0.72 -4.31
CA ASP A 65 -1.43 0.70 -2.90
C ASP A 65 -0.30 0.22 -1.98
N ARG A 66 0.45 -0.80 -2.44
CA ARG A 66 1.61 -1.32 -1.70
C ARG A 66 2.73 -0.29 -1.62
N LEU A 67 3.00 0.46 -2.69
CA LEU A 67 3.97 1.55 -2.68
C LEU A 67 3.53 2.68 -1.73
N ALA A 68 2.28 3.13 -1.82
CA ALA A 68 1.73 4.16 -0.94
C ALA A 68 1.84 3.76 0.54
N ARG A 69 1.62 2.47 0.84
CA ARG A 69 1.83 1.94 2.20
C ARG A 69 3.29 2.02 2.65
N LEU A 70 4.24 1.73 1.76
CA LEU A 70 5.66 1.87 2.09
C LEU A 70 6.07 3.34 2.29
N GLU A 71 5.52 4.26 1.50
CA GLU A 71 5.72 5.69 1.67
C GLU A 71 5.23 6.18 3.04
N GLU A 72 4.04 5.74 3.46
CA GLU A 72 3.49 6.05 4.80
C GLU A 72 4.41 5.54 5.92
N ILE A 73 5.00 4.37 5.75
CA ILE A 73 5.90 3.76 6.75
C ILE A 73 7.22 4.52 6.84
N VAL A 74 7.80 4.91 5.70
CA VAL A 74 9.01 5.75 5.68
C VAL A 74 8.71 7.12 6.29
N ALA A 75 7.59 7.75 5.96
CA ALA A 75 7.16 9.01 6.58
C ALA A 75 7.00 8.87 8.11
N THR A 76 6.33 7.81 8.56
CA THR A 76 6.15 7.51 10.00
C THR A 76 7.47 7.26 10.70
N HIS A 77 8.42 6.58 10.04
CA HIS A 77 9.76 6.35 10.59
C HIS A 77 10.53 7.65 10.76
N VAL A 78 10.55 8.50 9.73
CA VAL A 78 11.17 9.83 9.75
C VAL A 78 10.58 10.69 10.87
N GLU A 79 9.26 10.68 11.03
CA GLU A 79 8.55 11.39 12.09
C GLU A 79 8.99 10.90 13.48
N LYS A 80 8.99 9.59 13.71
CA LYS A 80 9.43 8.99 14.99
C LYS A 80 10.87 9.36 15.35
N VAL A 81 11.76 9.37 14.36
CA VAL A 81 13.16 9.76 14.55
C VAL A 81 13.25 11.23 14.98
N ALA A 82 12.56 12.14 14.31
CA ALA A 82 12.51 13.55 14.70
C ALA A 82 11.95 13.76 16.12
N LEU A 83 10.84 13.11 16.44
CA LEU A 83 10.23 13.17 17.78
C LEU A 83 11.18 12.65 18.86
N ALA A 84 11.89 11.55 18.60
CA ALA A 84 12.87 10.98 19.54
C ALA A 84 14.06 11.93 19.80
N ARG A 85 14.38 12.79 18.84
CA ARG A 85 15.44 13.81 18.97
C ARG A 85 14.98 15.04 19.77
N GLY A 86 13.68 15.22 19.96
CA GLY A 86 13.07 16.32 20.72
C GLY A 86 12.37 17.39 19.87
N TYR A 87 12.23 17.15 18.56
CA TYR A 87 11.42 18.01 17.68
C TYR A 87 9.93 17.77 17.92
N SER A 88 9.09 18.75 17.57
CA SER A 88 7.62 18.61 17.67
C SER A 88 7.01 17.86 16.48
N ALA A 89 7.70 17.89 15.33
CA ALA A 89 7.40 17.12 14.13
C ALA A 89 8.63 17.09 13.20
N ALA A 90 8.70 16.19 12.22
CA ALA A 90 9.78 16.21 11.22
C ALA A 90 9.86 17.56 10.48
N ASP A 91 8.71 18.16 10.15
CA ASP A 91 8.65 19.47 9.50
C ASP A 91 9.24 20.60 10.35
N SER A 92 9.15 20.50 11.68
CA SER A 92 9.78 21.47 12.58
C SER A 92 11.30 21.43 12.48
N CYS A 93 11.89 20.23 12.31
CA CYS A 93 13.32 20.08 12.07
C CYS A 93 13.71 20.70 10.71
N CYS A 94 12.96 20.40 9.65
CA CYS A 94 13.17 20.97 8.32
C CYS A 94 13.11 22.52 8.33
N ALA A 95 12.21 23.11 9.12
CA ALA A 95 12.10 24.57 9.24
C ALA A 95 13.38 25.20 9.83
N TYR A 96 14.05 24.54 10.79
CA TYR A 96 15.33 25.00 11.32
C TYR A 96 16.48 24.92 10.32
N ALA A 97 16.38 24.14 9.25
CA ALA A 97 17.41 24.13 8.21
C ALA A 97 17.40 25.44 7.38
N ALA A 98 16.25 26.09 7.27
CA ALA A 98 16.01 27.21 6.35
C ALA A 98 16.54 28.57 6.83
N ALA A 99 16.94 28.71 8.10
CA ALA A 99 17.39 29.97 8.68
C ALA A 99 18.59 29.77 9.62
N ALA A 100 19.40 30.82 9.80
CA ALA A 100 20.51 30.80 10.75
C ALA A 100 19.98 30.66 12.18
N ASN A 101 20.30 29.55 12.84
CA ASN A 101 19.96 29.28 14.23
C ASN A 101 20.90 28.19 14.80
N PRO A 102 20.94 27.98 16.13
CA PRO A 102 21.85 27.02 16.74
C PRO A 102 21.68 25.55 16.28
N TYR A 103 20.50 25.18 15.75
CA TYR A 103 20.18 23.83 15.31
C TYR A 103 20.31 23.65 13.79
N GLN A 104 20.69 24.69 13.05
CA GLN A 104 20.69 24.66 11.58
C GLN A 104 21.56 23.52 11.01
N THR A 105 22.76 23.32 11.55
CA THR A 105 23.67 22.26 11.10
C THR A 105 23.07 20.87 11.28
N GLU A 106 22.43 20.61 12.42
CA GLU A 106 21.75 19.34 12.69
C GLU A 106 20.53 19.18 11.77
N ALA A 107 19.75 20.24 11.59
CA ALA A 107 18.58 20.24 10.72
C ALA A 107 18.94 19.97 9.25
N LEU A 108 20.07 20.50 8.76
CA LEU A 108 20.57 20.19 7.42
C LEU A 108 20.95 18.71 7.29
N ALA A 109 21.58 18.12 8.31
CA ALA A 109 21.90 16.70 8.33
C ALA A 109 20.62 15.83 8.33
N PHE A 110 19.60 16.23 9.07
CA PHE A 110 18.29 15.56 9.05
C PHE A 110 17.61 15.62 7.69
N VAL A 111 17.61 16.79 7.04
CA VAL A 111 17.02 16.96 5.70
C VAL A 111 17.73 16.09 4.67
N ALA A 112 19.07 16.02 4.72
CA ALA A 112 19.85 15.13 3.87
C ALA A 112 19.50 13.65 4.11
N TRP A 113 19.49 13.21 5.38
CA TRP A 113 19.10 11.86 5.75
C TRP A 113 17.67 11.49 5.29
N ARG A 114 16.70 12.40 5.47
CA ARG A 114 15.33 12.22 4.99
C ARG A 114 15.28 12.03 3.47
N ALA A 115 16.05 12.82 2.71
CA ALA A 115 16.15 12.67 1.27
C ALA A 115 16.72 11.28 0.90
N ASP A 116 17.78 10.83 1.58
CA ASP A 116 18.39 9.51 1.36
C ASP A 116 17.41 8.35 1.67
N CYS A 117 16.55 8.50 2.68
CA CYS A 117 15.47 7.54 2.97
C CYS A 117 14.50 7.39 1.79
N TRP A 118 14.06 8.51 1.20
CA TRP A 118 13.17 8.49 0.03
C TRP A 118 13.86 7.92 -1.21
N THR A 119 15.11 8.31 -1.46
CA THR A 119 15.91 7.72 -2.54
C THR A 119 16.05 6.22 -2.38
N THR A 120 16.31 5.74 -1.17
CA THR A 120 16.41 4.30 -0.85
C THR A 120 15.09 3.56 -1.11
N LEU A 121 13.96 4.14 -0.68
CA LEU A 121 12.63 3.57 -0.93
C LEU A 121 12.39 3.36 -2.42
N TYR A 122 12.50 4.44 -3.22
CA TYR A 122 12.18 4.36 -4.64
C TYR A 122 13.18 3.49 -5.42
N ALA A 123 14.47 3.53 -5.08
CA ALA A 123 15.46 2.65 -5.69
C ALA A 123 15.14 1.16 -5.41
N THR A 124 14.70 0.84 -4.19
CA THR A 124 14.32 -0.54 -3.82
C THR A 124 13.06 -0.99 -4.56
N CYS A 125 12.09 -0.10 -4.73
CA CYS A 125 10.82 -0.40 -5.40
C CYS A 125 10.91 -0.51 -6.93
N GLN A 126 11.99 -0.04 -7.57
CA GLN A 126 12.14 -0.12 -9.04
C GLN A 126 12.18 -1.56 -9.57
N ALA A 127 12.73 -2.49 -8.81
CA ALA A 127 12.86 -3.89 -9.24
C ALA A 127 11.62 -4.73 -8.89
N ALA A 128 11.06 -4.51 -7.70
CA ALA A 128 9.84 -5.14 -7.20
C ALA A 128 9.41 -4.40 -5.93
N ILE A 129 8.12 -4.45 -5.57
CA ILE A 129 7.66 -3.88 -4.30
C ILE A 129 8.08 -4.80 -3.13
N PRO A 130 9.01 -4.37 -2.25
CA PRO A 130 9.50 -5.17 -1.13
C PRO A 130 8.50 -5.23 0.03
N SER A 131 8.85 -5.97 1.09
CA SER A 131 8.12 -5.93 2.36
C SER A 131 8.46 -4.69 3.19
N GLU A 132 7.56 -4.27 4.07
CA GLU A 132 7.77 -3.15 5.02
C GLU A 132 9.06 -3.31 5.84
N ARG A 133 9.29 -4.53 6.35
CA ARG A 133 10.49 -4.88 7.14
C ARG A 133 11.77 -4.70 6.32
N THR A 134 11.73 -5.10 5.05
CA THR A 134 12.89 -4.97 4.15
C THR A 134 13.23 -3.49 3.94
N VAL A 135 12.22 -2.64 3.63
CA VAL A 135 12.46 -1.20 3.44
C VAL A 135 13.08 -0.58 4.68
N LEU A 136 12.48 -0.80 5.85
CA LEU A 136 12.98 -0.23 7.11
C LEU A 136 14.41 -0.69 7.45
N SER A 137 14.79 -1.92 7.08
CA SER A 137 16.15 -2.41 7.31
C SER A 137 17.21 -1.84 6.35
N LEU A 138 16.77 -1.29 5.22
CA LEU A 138 17.64 -0.71 4.20
C LEU A 138 17.81 0.80 4.37
N LEU A 139 16.94 1.46 5.15
CA LEU A 139 17.04 2.90 5.38
C LEU A 139 18.40 3.25 6.02
N PRO A 140 19.00 4.39 5.62
CA PRO A 140 20.23 4.85 6.24
C PRO A 140 20.01 5.13 7.74
N PRO A 141 21.05 4.96 8.58
CA PRO A 141 20.95 5.31 9.99
C PRO A 141 20.70 6.83 10.15
N PRO A 142 19.95 7.24 11.19
CA PRO A 142 19.73 8.65 11.47
C PRO A 142 21.05 9.38 11.79
N PRO A 143 21.12 10.71 11.59
CA PRO A 143 22.37 11.45 11.68
C PRO A 143 22.84 11.78 13.12
N TRP A 144 22.26 11.14 14.14
CA TRP A 144 22.60 11.34 15.56
C TRP A 144 22.60 10.05 16.36
#